data_AF-A0A075HBT4-F1
#
_entry.id   AF-A0A075HBT4-F1
#
_cell.length_a   1.000
_cell.length_b   1.000
_cell.length_c   1.000
_cell.angle_alpha   90.00
_cell.angle_beta   90.00
_cell.angle_gamma   90.00
#
_symmetry.space_group_name_H-M   'P 1'
#
loop_
_entity.id
_entity.type
_entity.pdbx_description
1 polymer ?
#
loop_
_entity_poly.entity_id
_entity_poly.type
_entity_poly.pdbx_seq_one_letter_code
_entity_poly.pdbx_strand_id
1 'polypeptide(L)'
;MLRVQFPGQPFSQSKAETMLGGDASAASYIDQMSDSASTLSITESSEVWTSPHPESHWGADSNEEKDVGVAALVEQSAVALLSGEDLSRWDFDGDGTVDRLLILHSGGAQESGGGSDAIWSHMSWLDEPLELGDWQVGHYTIASLDSGIGTVVHEMLHQMGAHDLYDVHSDLPSSNWNGLGDWDIMASGNWNGNGATPSMPGAATLDLIGAKRSMAVDPTIGGSFDMAPISDGGSSLAIPIAPGETIWVTMRGDVGFDSALPGHGIIVEHSDDNNGNAHDNLVNTDPDNAWVKIIEADGDDGLQRGRDTGRAGDAFSAGDEFGSDGMMIRDNRGRLVSWIASVTSMSQNSATLVIEPEGESSVDVLTPRSPIYLISGESAYATVTASQPCNLELSLSLSQSGDQVAPEYVDISVGTHYVEILSSAVVSSDSGRLFGVVGCEGEAKTEIELDWFHVGHRLSEAELHAVVAWDSQSSVLLHPQYEGEGERTYSVAVEGAASRIATTATSVTLSPGDPIAIDVDPAGLLEPGMIARGNLVLSGIHGEEQRIPLLLEAESPFTGDGWFAWLAEPSNGLFVICLLLAVSVLTGGRGRAQAPDQ
;
A
#
# COMPACT_ATOMS: atom_id res chain seq x y z
N MET A 1 -19.63 18.60 6.76
CA MET A 1 -20.39 17.44 7.25
C MET A 1 -21.85 17.53 6.78
N LEU A 2 -22.28 16.55 5.99
CA LEU A 2 -23.68 16.35 5.63
C LEU A 2 -24.36 15.51 6.71
N ARG A 3 -25.55 15.94 7.15
CA ARG A 3 -26.33 15.23 8.16
C ARG A 3 -27.47 14.50 7.47
N VAL A 4 -27.48 13.18 7.58
CA VAL A 4 -28.44 12.31 6.91
C VAL A 4 -29.28 11.58 7.95
N GLN A 5 -30.59 11.52 7.71
CA GLN A 5 -31.50 10.70 8.52
C GLN A 5 -32.36 9.78 7.67
N PHE A 6 -32.72 8.62 8.22
CA PHE A 6 -33.59 7.66 7.57
C PHE A 6 -35.02 7.71 8.12
N PRO A 7 -36.05 7.29 7.35
CA PRO A 7 -37.41 7.19 7.84
C PRO A 7 -37.51 6.38 9.15
N GLY A 8 -37.97 7.04 10.22
CA GLY A 8 -38.12 6.40 11.54
C GLY A 8 -36.85 6.40 12.42
N GLN A 9 -35.72 6.88 11.90
CA GLN A 9 -34.46 7.02 12.62
C GLN A 9 -34.03 8.50 12.56
N PRO A 10 -34.42 9.35 13.52
CA PRO A 10 -34.08 10.77 13.48
C PRO A 10 -32.58 11.01 13.77
N PHE A 11 -31.98 12.00 13.10
CA PHE A 11 -30.59 12.38 13.38
C PHE A 11 -30.45 12.93 14.79
N SER A 12 -29.45 12.45 15.53
CA SER A 12 -29.19 12.86 16.92
C SER A 12 -28.05 13.87 16.99
N GLN A 13 -28.39 15.16 17.00
CA GLN A 13 -27.40 16.25 17.11
C GLN A 13 -26.47 16.08 18.32
N SER A 14 -26.98 15.64 19.48
CA SER A 14 -26.15 15.45 20.67
C SER A 14 -25.11 14.32 20.52
N LYS A 15 -25.39 13.31 19.70
CA LYS A 15 -24.42 12.24 19.41
C LYS A 15 -23.33 12.79 18.50
N ALA A 16 -23.71 13.52 17.44
CA ALA A 16 -22.78 14.17 16.53
C ALA A 16 -21.84 15.13 17.29
N GLU A 17 -22.40 15.99 18.15
CA GLU A 17 -21.62 16.93 18.96
C GLU A 17 -20.63 16.23 19.87
N THR A 18 -21.02 15.12 20.50
CA THR A 18 -20.12 14.34 21.39
C THR A 18 -18.98 13.68 20.60
N MET A 19 -19.29 13.15 19.41
CA MET A 19 -18.32 12.46 18.56
C MET A 19 -17.31 13.42 17.94
N LEU A 20 -17.78 14.60 17.54
CA LEU A 20 -17.04 15.51 16.68
C LEU A 20 -16.44 16.73 17.41
N GLY A 21 -17.01 17.13 18.54
CA GLY A 21 -16.58 18.30 19.31
C GLY A 21 -16.43 18.05 20.82
N GLY A 22 -15.59 18.85 21.47
CA GLY A 22 -15.33 18.75 22.91
C GLY A 22 -14.16 17.82 23.26
N ASP A 23 -14.06 17.47 24.54
CA ASP A 23 -12.99 16.59 25.04
C ASP A 23 -13.21 15.15 24.54
N ALA A 24 -12.13 14.46 24.15
CA ALA A 24 -12.17 13.10 23.59
C ALA A 24 -13.06 12.96 22.34
N SER A 25 -13.07 13.98 21.49
CA SER A 25 -13.73 14.02 20.19
C SER A 25 -12.73 13.98 19.02
N ALA A 26 -13.24 13.82 17.79
CA ALA A 26 -12.42 13.93 16.58
C ALA A 26 -11.62 15.25 16.52
N ALA A 27 -12.17 16.37 17.01
CA ALA A 27 -11.45 17.63 17.05
C ALA A 27 -10.26 17.63 18.01
N SER A 28 -10.44 17.05 19.21
CA SER A 28 -9.32 16.89 20.16
C SER A 28 -8.29 15.87 19.67
N TYR A 29 -8.71 14.87 18.88
CA TYR A 29 -7.80 13.90 18.28
C TYR A 29 -6.87 14.58 17.28
N ILE A 30 -7.40 15.36 16.34
CA ILE A 30 -6.58 16.09 15.36
C ILE A 30 -5.64 17.10 16.03
N ASP A 31 -6.10 17.80 17.06
CA ASP A 31 -5.25 18.71 17.84
C ASP A 31 -4.09 17.96 18.48
N GLN A 32 -4.36 16.85 19.19
CA GLN A 32 -3.33 16.07 19.87
C GLN A 32 -2.39 15.33 18.89
N MET A 33 -2.93 14.76 17.81
CA MET A 33 -2.16 14.10 16.75
C MET A 33 -1.18 15.05 16.07
N SER A 34 -1.57 16.32 15.91
CA SER A 34 -0.74 17.34 15.25
C SER A 34 0.12 18.18 16.19
N ASP A 35 0.14 17.89 17.49
CA ASP A 35 0.78 18.74 18.51
C ASP A 35 0.31 20.21 18.42
N SER A 36 -1.01 20.39 18.29
CA SER A 36 -1.69 21.67 18.08
C SER A 36 -1.27 22.45 16.82
N ALA A 37 -0.54 21.82 15.88
CA ALA A 37 -0.20 22.45 14.60
C ALA A 37 -1.41 22.58 13.66
N SER A 38 -2.40 21.69 13.82
CA SER A 38 -3.63 21.65 13.02
C SER A 38 -4.86 21.63 13.93
N THR A 39 -5.96 22.20 13.43
CA THR A 39 -7.25 22.20 14.14
C THR A 39 -8.34 21.69 13.21
N LEU A 40 -9.25 20.85 13.72
CA LEU A 40 -10.43 20.41 12.96
C LEU A 40 -11.58 21.41 13.15
N SER A 41 -11.99 22.08 12.07
CA SER A 41 -13.17 22.94 12.04
C SER A 41 -14.28 22.29 11.23
N ILE A 42 -15.38 21.94 11.89
CA ILE A 42 -16.48 21.21 11.26
C ILE A 42 -17.56 22.22 10.89
N THR A 43 -17.89 22.28 9.60
CA THR A 43 -19.08 22.99 9.13
C THR A 43 -20.19 21.99 8.87
N GLU A 44 -21.30 22.16 9.58
CA GLU A 44 -22.49 21.35 9.38
C GLU A 44 -23.34 21.92 8.24
N SER A 45 -23.94 21.02 7.45
CA SER A 45 -25.03 21.36 6.53
C SER A 45 -26.12 22.17 7.21
N SER A 46 -26.79 23.07 6.48
CA SER A 46 -27.83 23.97 7.04
C SER A 46 -29.06 23.22 7.56
N GLU A 47 -29.40 22.10 6.91
CA GLU A 47 -30.52 21.22 7.25
C GLU A 47 -30.04 19.78 7.48
N VAL A 48 -30.94 18.90 7.91
CA VAL A 48 -30.71 17.46 7.94
C VAL A 48 -31.46 16.87 6.75
N TRP A 49 -30.74 16.25 5.82
CA TRP A 49 -31.35 15.60 4.68
C TRP A 49 -32.08 14.33 5.11
N THR A 50 -33.36 14.24 4.74
CA THR A 50 -34.18 13.05 5.06
C THR A 50 -34.21 12.15 3.84
N SER A 51 -33.66 10.95 3.99
CA SER A 51 -33.65 9.95 2.94
C SER A 51 -35.09 9.57 2.54
N PRO A 52 -35.40 9.47 1.22
CA PRO A 52 -36.70 9.00 0.75
C PRO A 52 -36.93 7.50 1.02
N HIS A 53 -35.87 6.76 1.36
CA HIS A 53 -35.87 5.32 1.53
C HIS A 53 -35.30 4.92 2.92
N PRO A 54 -35.69 3.77 3.48
CA PRO A 54 -35.07 3.24 4.68
C PRO A 54 -33.58 2.96 4.46
N GLU A 55 -32.81 2.87 5.54
CA GLU A 55 -31.38 2.51 5.55
C GLU A 55 -31.07 1.28 4.68
N SER A 56 -31.89 0.23 4.80
CA SER A 56 -31.76 -1.03 4.05
C SER A 56 -31.90 -0.89 2.53
N HIS A 57 -32.31 0.26 2.01
CA HIS A 57 -32.26 0.50 0.57
C HIS A 57 -30.84 0.83 0.10
N TRP A 58 -30.05 1.43 0.98
CA TRP A 58 -28.71 1.95 0.69
C TRP A 58 -27.62 0.99 1.16
N GLY A 59 -27.75 0.45 2.37
CA GLY A 59 -26.78 -0.44 3.00
C GLY A 59 -27.08 -1.93 2.85
N ALA A 60 -27.92 -2.33 1.89
CA ALA A 60 -28.17 -3.75 1.66
C ALA A 60 -26.99 -4.37 0.91
N ASP A 61 -26.43 -5.43 1.50
CA ASP A 61 -25.48 -6.30 0.82
C ASP A 61 -26.13 -7.04 -0.36
N SER A 62 -25.45 -7.11 -1.48
CA SER A 62 -25.74 -8.06 -2.57
C SER A 62 -24.82 -9.28 -2.46
N ASN A 63 -24.99 -10.26 -3.35
CA ASN A 63 -24.10 -11.44 -3.38
C ASN A 63 -22.64 -11.10 -3.75
N GLU A 64 -22.41 -9.91 -4.32
CA GLU A 64 -21.14 -9.52 -4.97
C GLU A 64 -20.57 -8.19 -4.43
N GLU A 65 -21.41 -7.32 -3.87
CA GLU A 65 -21.03 -5.99 -3.42
C GLU A 65 -21.79 -5.61 -2.13
N LYS A 66 -21.06 -5.07 -1.14
CA LYS A 66 -21.64 -4.45 0.05
C LYS A 66 -22.15 -3.04 -0.29
N ASP A 67 -23.18 -2.56 0.41
CA ASP A 67 -23.55 -1.13 0.36
C ASP A 67 -23.90 -0.56 -1.03
N VAL A 68 -24.56 -1.35 -1.89
CA VAL A 68 -24.82 -1.05 -3.32
C VAL A 68 -25.48 0.31 -3.57
N GLY A 69 -26.20 0.89 -2.61
CA GLY A 69 -26.88 2.18 -2.77
C GLY A 69 -26.14 3.39 -2.22
N VAL A 70 -25.00 3.24 -1.55
CA VAL A 70 -24.36 4.34 -0.81
C VAL A 70 -23.92 5.49 -1.72
N ALA A 71 -23.33 5.20 -2.89
CA ALA A 71 -22.95 6.23 -3.85
C ALA A 71 -24.14 7.14 -4.22
N ALA A 72 -25.30 6.54 -4.52
CA ALA A 72 -26.52 7.27 -4.83
C ALA A 72 -27.07 8.07 -3.62
N LEU A 73 -26.88 7.60 -2.38
CA LEU A 73 -27.22 8.36 -1.18
C LEU A 73 -26.31 9.59 -1.02
N VAL A 74 -25.02 9.44 -1.26
CA VAL A 74 -24.05 10.54 -1.21
C VAL A 74 -24.40 11.57 -2.26
N GLU A 75 -24.60 11.16 -3.52
CA GLU A 75 -25.01 12.06 -4.61
C GLU A 75 -26.29 12.83 -4.28
N GLN A 76 -27.35 12.13 -3.88
CA GLN A 76 -28.64 12.77 -3.59
C GLN A 76 -28.57 13.74 -2.42
N SER A 77 -27.86 13.38 -1.36
CA SER A 77 -27.70 14.23 -0.18
C SER A 77 -26.80 15.43 -0.46
N ALA A 78 -25.69 15.25 -1.20
CA ALA A 78 -24.77 16.31 -1.58
C ALA A 78 -25.44 17.30 -2.53
N VAL A 79 -26.14 16.84 -3.59
CA VAL A 79 -26.91 17.71 -4.48
C VAL A 79 -27.93 18.52 -3.69
N ALA A 80 -28.66 17.90 -2.77
CA ALA A 80 -29.68 18.59 -1.99
C ALA A 80 -29.12 19.64 -1.02
N LEU A 81 -27.95 19.39 -0.42
CA LEU A 81 -27.40 20.21 0.66
C LEU A 81 -26.31 21.20 0.22
N LEU A 82 -25.67 20.98 -0.92
CA LEU A 82 -24.50 21.75 -1.37
C LEU A 82 -24.72 22.51 -2.69
N SER A 83 -25.77 22.18 -3.47
CA SER A 83 -26.01 22.87 -4.75
C SER A 83 -26.20 24.37 -4.60
N GLY A 84 -25.36 25.15 -5.26
CA GLY A 84 -25.41 26.61 -5.24
C GLY A 84 -24.75 27.27 -4.01
N GLU A 85 -24.13 26.47 -3.15
CA GLU A 85 -23.25 26.97 -2.08
C GLU A 85 -21.85 27.29 -2.63
N ASP A 86 -21.16 28.22 -1.98
CA ASP A 86 -19.75 28.51 -2.25
C ASP A 86 -18.88 27.53 -1.45
N LEU A 87 -18.25 26.58 -2.14
CA LEU A 87 -17.44 25.54 -1.52
C LEU A 87 -15.94 25.84 -1.45
N SER A 88 -15.52 27.03 -1.89
CA SER A 88 -14.10 27.45 -1.93
C SER A 88 -13.35 27.34 -0.61
N ARG A 89 -14.07 27.36 0.52
CA ARG A 89 -13.47 27.20 1.85
C ARG A 89 -12.96 25.77 2.11
N TRP A 90 -13.47 24.77 1.41
CA TRP A 90 -13.13 23.35 1.57
C TRP A 90 -12.33 22.79 0.39
N ASP A 91 -11.85 23.67 -0.48
CA ASP A 91 -10.88 23.41 -1.54
C ASP A 91 -9.55 24.08 -1.12
N PHE A 92 -8.70 23.32 -0.41
CA PHE A 92 -7.45 23.81 0.18
C PHE A 92 -6.32 23.92 -0.84
N ASP A 93 -6.37 23.21 -1.97
CA ASP A 93 -5.33 23.21 -3.00
C ASP A 93 -5.72 23.98 -4.27
N GLY A 94 -6.99 24.36 -4.41
CA GLY A 94 -7.52 25.23 -5.45
C GLY A 94 -7.83 24.49 -6.76
N ASP A 95 -8.06 23.19 -6.72
CA ASP A 95 -8.35 22.36 -7.89
C ASP A 95 -9.84 22.34 -8.28
N GLY A 96 -10.72 22.94 -7.48
CA GLY A 96 -12.18 22.94 -7.66
C GLY A 96 -12.90 21.76 -7.00
N THR A 97 -12.19 20.90 -6.26
CA THR A 97 -12.72 19.73 -5.55
C THR A 97 -12.89 20.02 -4.07
N VAL A 98 -13.95 19.48 -3.46
CA VAL A 98 -14.08 19.47 -2.00
C VAL A 98 -13.13 18.43 -1.41
N ASP A 99 -12.17 18.89 -0.60
CA ASP A 99 -11.11 18.04 -0.05
C ASP A 99 -11.57 17.09 1.05
N ARG A 100 -12.51 17.53 1.90
CA ARG A 100 -12.89 16.82 3.12
C ARG A 100 -14.41 16.77 3.29
N LEU A 101 -15.02 15.67 2.87
CA LEU A 101 -16.46 15.46 2.98
C LEU A 101 -16.77 14.30 3.94
N LEU A 102 -17.54 14.60 4.98
CA LEU A 102 -18.10 13.62 5.91
C LEU A 102 -19.63 13.58 5.76
N ILE A 103 -20.19 12.41 5.53
CA ILE A 103 -21.60 12.10 5.63
C ILE A 103 -21.81 11.35 6.94
N LEU A 104 -22.53 11.97 7.87
CA LEU A 104 -22.88 11.35 9.14
C LEU A 104 -24.36 10.98 9.13
N HIS A 105 -24.68 9.70 9.31
CA HIS A 105 -26.06 9.20 9.22
C HIS A 105 -26.64 8.67 10.53
N SER A 106 -27.97 8.65 10.61
CA SER A 106 -28.74 8.17 11.76
C SER A 106 -28.92 6.64 11.84
N GLY A 107 -28.53 5.93 10.78
CA GLY A 107 -28.62 4.47 10.66
C GLY A 107 -27.74 3.72 11.66
N GLY A 108 -27.89 2.41 11.73
CA GLY A 108 -26.96 1.55 12.46
C GLY A 108 -25.56 1.55 11.82
N ALA A 109 -24.60 0.93 12.50
CA ALA A 109 -23.24 0.72 12.01
C ALA A 109 -23.04 -0.77 11.77
N GLN A 110 -22.82 -1.21 10.51
CA GLN A 110 -22.65 -2.63 10.21
C GLN A 110 -21.45 -3.23 10.95
N GLU A 111 -20.35 -2.48 11.02
CA GLU A 111 -19.11 -2.81 11.71
C GLU A 111 -19.29 -2.98 13.23
N SER A 112 -20.34 -2.39 13.80
CA SER A 112 -20.68 -2.47 15.23
C SER A 112 -21.92 -3.35 15.50
N GLY A 113 -22.27 -4.24 14.56
CA GLY A 113 -23.34 -5.22 14.73
C GLY A 113 -24.74 -4.73 14.33
N GLY A 114 -24.84 -3.69 13.49
CA GLY A 114 -26.09 -3.17 12.92
C GLY A 114 -26.84 -4.15 12.00
N GLY A 115 -26.17 -5.21 11.54
CA GLY A 115 -26.70 -6.20 10.58
C GLY A 115 -26.37 -5.85 9.13
N SER A 116 -26.57 -6.80 8.20
CA SER A 116 -26.22 -6.68 6.76
C SER A 116 -27.05 -5.69 5.95
N ASP A 117 -28.00 -5.01 6.58
CA ASP A 117 -28.83 -3.98 5.98
C ASP A 117 -28.40 -2.57 6.42
N ALA A 118 -27.45 -2.49 7.37
CA ALA A 118 -26.85 -1.24 7.83
C ALA A 118 -25.64 -0.91 6.96
N ILE A 119 -25.32 0.38 6.86
CA ILE A 119 -24.16 0.83 6.09
C ILE A 119 -22.88 0.51 6.87
N TRP A 120 -21.85 -0.03 6.18
CA TRP A 120 -20.50 -0.13 6.72
C TRP A 120 -19.79 1.21 6.58
N SER A 121 -19.25 1.76 7.68
CA SER A 121 -18.51 3.04 7.60
C SER A 121 -17.26 2.89 6.73
N HIS A 122 -17.08 3.78 5.74
CA HIS A 122 -15.94 3.72 4.82
C HIS A 122 -15.60 5.10 4.21
N MET A 123 -14.39 5.21 3.68
CA MET A 123 -13.98 6.21 2.69
C MET A 123 -14.00 5.57 1.30
N SER A 124 -14.57 6.27 0.31
CA SER A 124 -14.50 5.84 -1.09
C SER A 124 -14.44 7.02 -2.05
N TRP A 125 -13.97 6.72 -3.25
CA TRP A 125 -14.10 7.58 -4.43
C TRP A 125 -15.45 7.34 -5.09
N LEU A 126 -16.02 8.39 -5.69
CA LEU A 126 -17.12 8.25 -6.64
C LEU A 126 -16.53 7.83 -7.99
N ASP A 127 -17.18 6.89 -8.67
CA ASP A 127 -16.75 6.43 -10.00
C ASP A 127 -16.64 7.60 -10.99
N GLU A 128 -17.60 8.52 -10.91
CA GLU A 128 -17.60 9.79 -11.61
C GLU A 128 -17.75 10.92 -10.58
N PRO A 129 -16.85 11.93 -10.57
CA PRO A 129 -16.98 13.08 -9.68
C PRO A 129 -18.34 13.76 -9.81
N LEU A 130 -18.95 14.06 -8.67
CA LEU A 130 -20.24 14.75 -8.63
C LEU A 130 -20.05 16.25 -8.88
N GLU A 131 -20.56 16.72 -10.01
CA GLU A 131 -20.55 18.13 -10.40
C GLU A 131 -21.61 18.95 -9.66
N LEU A 132 -21.18 19.99 -8.95
CA LEU A 132 -21.99 20.93 -8.16
C LEU A 132 -21.74 22.38 -8.62
N GLY A 133 -21.96 22.65 -9.90
CA GLY A 133 -21.77 23.98 -10.48
C GLY A 133 -20.32 24.22 -10.87
N ASP A 134 -19.61 25.06 -10.12
CA ASP A 134 -18.17 25.33 -10.31
C ASP A 134 -17.28 24.40 -9.44
N TRP A 135 -17.91 23.52 -8.64
CA TRP A 135 -17.25 22.64 -7.68
C TRP A 135 -17.53 21.18 -8.01
N GLN A 136 -16.62 20.29 -7.62
CA GLN A 136 -16.82 18.84 -7.70
C GLN A 136 -16.62 18.16 -6.35
N VAL A 137 -17.27 17.02 -6.17
CA VAL A 137 -17.00 16.08 -5.06
C VAL A 137 -16.49 14.78 -5.69
N GLY A 138 -15.22 14.44 -5.44
CA GLY A 138 -14.60 13.22 -5.98
C GLY A 138 -14.61 12.04 -5.02
N HIS A 139 -14.59 12.30 -3.71
CA HIS A 139 -14.53 11.28 -2.66
C HIS A 139 -15.33 11.70 -1.43
N TYR A 140 -15.60 10.74 -0.56
CA TYR A 140 -16.35 10.95 0.66
C TYR A 140 -15.95 9.97 1.76
N THR A 141 -16.21 10.34 3.02
CA THR A 141 -16.34 9.40 4.13
C THR A 141 -17.81 9.34 4.54
N ILE A 142 -18.33 8.14 4.74
CA ILE A 142 -19.64 7.91 5.35
C ILE A 142 -19.47 7.15 6.67
N ALA A 143 -20.15 7.61 7.71
CA ALA A 143 -20.15 6.93 9.01
C ALA A 143 -21.49 7.08 9.74
N SER A 144 -21.74 6.15 10.66
CA SER A 144 -22.93 6.15 11.49
C SER A 144 -22.71 6.98 12.78
N LEU A 145 -23.79 7.57 13.29
CA LEU A 145 -23.84 8.12 14.65
C LEU A 145 -23.67 7.07 15.76
N ASP A 146 -23.83 5.79 15.42
CA ASP A 146 -23.63 4.65 16.31
C ASP A 146 -22.22 4.04 16.18
N SER A 147 -21.39 4.54 15.26
CA SER A 147 -19.96 4.20 15.19
C SER A 147 -19.18 4.85 16.34
N GLY A 148 -18.05 4.25 16.70
CA GLY A 148 -17.10 4.88 17.63
C GLY A 148 -16.39 6.07 16.98
N ILE A 149 -15.82 6.97 17.79
CA ILE A 149 -14.98 8.07 17.26
C ILE A 149 -13.77 7.53 16.48
N GLY A 150 -13.26 6.37 16.89
CA GLY A 150 -12.13 5.72 16.22
C GLY A 150 -12.42 5.40 14.77
N THR A 151 -13.59 4.83 14.47
CA THR A 151 -14.02 4.56 13.09
C THR A 151 -14.12 5.86 12.29
N VAL A 152 -14.77 6.90 12.83
CA VAL A 152 -14.89 8.17 12.11
C VAL A 152 -13.53 8.81 11.83
N VAL A 153 -12.62 8.79 12.80
CA VAL A 153 -11.27 9.35 12.61
C VAL A 153 -10.47 8.51 11.63
N HIS A 154 -10.50 7.19 11.72
CA HIS A 154 -9.85 6.26 10.79
C HIS A 154 -10.24 6.57 9.33
N GLU A 155 -11.54 6.60 9.04
CA GLU A 155 -12.01 6.87 7.67
C GLU A 155 -11.65 8.28 7.18
N MET A 156 -11.63 9.26 8.10
CA MET A 156 -11.24 10.63 7.77
C MET A 156 -9.72 10.76 7.52
N LEU A 157 -8.89 9.90 8.11
CA LEU A 157 -7.45 9.86 7.85
C LEU A 157 -7.12 9.32 6.46
N HIS A 158 -7.95 8.44 5.88
CA HIS A 158 -7.81 8.07 4.47
C HIS A 158 -7.95 9.28 3.54
N GLN A 159 -8.84 10.23 3.84
CA GLN A 159 -8.92 11.48 3.07
C GLN A 159 -7.64 12.33 3.23
N MET A 160 -6.81 12.09 4.24
CA MET A 160 -5.50 12.71 4.43
C MET A 160 -4.35 11.92 3.77
N GLY A 161 -4.63 10.80 3.12
CA GLY A 161 -3.65 9.94 2.45
C GLY A 161 -3.12 8.80 3.31
N ALA A 162 -3.70 8.54 4.49
CA ALA A 162 -3.32 7.38 5.28
C ALA A 162 -3.77 6.07 4.60
N HIS A 163 -2.98 5.02 4.75
CA HIS A 163 -3.29 3.69 4.24
C HIS A 163 -3.79 2.76 5.33
N ASP A 164 -4.58 1.75 4.97
CA ASP A 164 -4.91 0.64 5.85
C ASP A 164 -3.66 -0.19 6.13
N LEU A 165 -3.41 -0.44 7.41
CA LEU A 165 -2.21 -1.12 7.88
C LEU A 165 -2.46 -2.55 8.36
N TYR A 166 -3.58 -3.15 7.96
CA TYR A 166 -3.98 -4.54 8.18
C TYR A 166 -4.33 -5.20 6.84
N ASP A 167 -4.46 -6.52 6.83
CA ASP A 167 -4.88 -7.25 5.63
C ASP A 167 -6.35 -6.93 5.28
N VAL A 168 -6.54 -6.07 4.29
CA VAL A 168 -7.85 -5.54 3.88
C VAL A 168 -8.58 -6.42 2.87
N HIS A 169 -7.88 -7.18 2.00
CA HIS A 169 -8.53 -7.89 0.88
C HIS A 169 -7.63 -8.97 0.23
N SER A 170 -7.47 -10.16 0.82
CA SER A 170 -6.76 -11.24 0.11
C SER A 170 -7.52 -12.58 0.10
N ASP A 171 -7.87 -13.03 -1.12
CA ASP A 171 -8.50 -14.34 -1.38
C ASP A 171 -7.47 -15.48 -1.45
N LEU A 172 -6.17 -15.23 -1.59
CA LEU A 172 -5.11 -16.26 -1.62
C LEU A 172 -3.72 -15.73 -1.23
N PRO A 173 -2.94 -16.51 -0.47
CA PRO A 173 -3.23 -16.84 0.92
C PRO A 173 -3.06 -15.57 1.78
N SER A 174 -4.14 -15.14 2.44
CA SER A 174 -4.03 -14.21 3.56
C SER A 174 -3.11 -14.83 4.61
N SER A 175 -1.91 -14.29 4.74
CA SER A 175 -1.20 -14.41 6.01
C SER A 175 -2.13 -13.81 7.06
N ASN A 176 -2.70 -14.65 7.91
CA ASN A 176 -3.47 -14.18 9.07
C ASN A 176 -2.52 -13.37 9.95
N TRP A 177 -2.45 -12.06 9.70
CA TRP A 177 -1.59 -11.09 10.37
C TRP A 177 -2.41 -9.84 10.71
N ASN A 178 -2.05 -9.21 11.82
CA ASN A 178 -2.86 -8.12 12.39
C ASN A 178 -2.32 -6.73 12.04
N GLY A 179 -1.39 -6.63 11.10
CA GLY A 179 -0.84 -5.34 10.75
C GLY A 179 -0.04 -4.72 11.88
N LEU A 180 -0.29 -3.42 12.13
CA LEU A 180 0.18 -2.71 13.32
C LEU A 180 -0.70 -2.94 14.57
N GLY A 181 -1.82 -3.66 14.44
CA GLY A 181 -2.71 -3.99 15.55
C GLY A 181 -3.24 -2.77 16.30
N ASP A 182 -3.36 -2.91 17.62
CA ASP A 182 -3.92 -1.92 18.54
C ASP A 182 -3.00 -0.71 18.73
N TRP A 183 -1.81 -0.72 18.13
CA TRP A 183 -0.82 0.35 18.22
C TRP A 183 -1.04 1.50 17.22
N ASP A 184 -1.75 1.27 16.11
CA ASP A 184 -2.03 2.29 15.09
C ASP A 184 -3.53 2.36 14.78
N ILE A 185 -4.07 3.58 14.69
CA ILE A 185 -5.47 3.81 14.32
C ILE A 185 -5.80 3.26 12.93
N MET A 186 -4.83 3.21 12.02
CA MET A 186 -4.99 2.66 10.67
C MET A 186 -4.96 1.13 10.65
N ALA A 187 -4.83 0.49 11.81
CA ALA A 187 -5.04 -0.94 12.03
C ALA A 187 -6.19 -1.14 13.05
N SER A 188 -6.08 -2.10 13.97
CA SER A 188 -7.14 -2.34 14.97
C SER A 188 -7.20 -1.29 16.09
N GLY A 189 -6.22 -0.38 16.15
CA GLY A 189 -6.18 0.69 17.15
C GLY A 189 -7.35 1.66 17.09
N ASN A 190 -8.11 1.71 15.99
CA ASN A 190 -9.39 2.44 15.92
C ASN A 190 -10.46 1.85 16.86
N TRP A 191 -10.35 0.58 17.25
CA TRP A 191 -11.30 -0.11 18.15
C TRP A 191 -10.94 0.01 19.63
N ASN A 192 -9.81 0.61 19.97
CA ASN A 192 -9.38 0.79 21.35
C ASN A 192 -10.44 1.52 22.20
N GLY A 193 -10.62 1.05 23.42
CA GLY A 193 -11.68 1.54 24.31
C GLY A 193 -13.11 1.31 23.79
N ASN A 194 -13.32 0.31 22.92
CA ASN A 194 -14.56 0.09 22.16
C ASN A 194 -14.86 1.24 21.17
N GLY A 195 -13.82 1.76 20.51
CA GLY A 195 -13.91 2.86 19.56
C GLY A 195 -14.02 4.25 20.19
N ALA A 196 -13.92 4.37 21.51
CA ALA A 196 -14.00 5.64 22.24
C ALA A 196 -12.62 6.28 22.50
N THR A 197 -11.56 5.50 22.45
CA THR A 197 -10.18 5.97 22.71
C THR A 197 -9.25 5.34 21.68
N PRO A 198 -9.37 5.71 20.39
CA PRO A 198 -8.50 5.17 19.36
C PRO A 198 -7.04 5.54 19.63
N SER A 199 -6.09 4.69 19.27
CA SER A 199 -4.67 5.00 19.38
C SER A 199 -4.26 6.20 18.51
N MET A 200 -3.14 6.84 18.80
CA MET A 200 -2.45 7.69 17.82
C MET A 200 -1.96 6.89 16.62
N PRO A 201 -1.80 7.52 15.43
CA PRO A 201 -1.15 6.86 14.31
C PRO A 201 0.33 6.61 14.64
N GLY A 202 0.89 5.57 14.04
CA GLY A 202 2.32 5.28 14.03
C GLY A 202 3.12 6.39 13.35
N ALA A 203 4.43 6.39 13.58
CA ALA A 203 5.30 7.42 13.05
C ALA A 203 5.36 7.41 11.51
N ALA A 204 5.34 6.23 10.89
CA ALA A 204 5.27 6.12 9.42
C ALA A 204 3.99 6.78 8.87
N THR A 205 2.84 6.49 9.47
CA THR A 205 1.54 7.10 9.10
C THR A 205 1.55 8.62 9.29
N LEU A 206 2.08 9.11 10.42
CA LEU A 206 2.20 10.54 10.71
C LEU A 206 3.07 11.26 9.67
N ASP A 207 4.15 10.63 9.21
CA ASP A 207 5.00 11.18 8.15
C ASP A 207 4.26 11.21 6.81
N LEU A 208 3.61 10.10 6.44
CA LEU A 208 2.83 9.96 5.19
C LEU A 208 1.74 11.03 5.05
N ILE A 209 0.96 11.27 6.10
CA ILE A 209 -0.09 12.31 6.10
C ILE A 209 0.46 13.75 6.28
N GLY A 210 1.78 13.90 6.40
CA GLY A 210 2.45 15.19 6.47
C GLY A 210 2.37 15.90 7.82
N ALA A 211 2.19 15.17 8.94
CA ALA A 211 2.14 15.76 10.29
C ALA A 211 3.51 16.31 10.75
N LYS A 212 4.62 15.89 10.13
CA LYS A 212 6.00 16.39 10.38
C LYS A 212 6.41 16.33 11.86
N ARG A 213 6.13 15.20 12.51
CA ARG A 213 6.43 14.96 13.94
C ARG A 213 7.65 14.07 14.17
N SER A 214 8.60 14.09 13.24
CA SER A 214 9.78 13.25 13.24
C SER A 214 11.07 14.07 13.26
N MET A 215 12.09 13.55 13.96
CA MET A 215 13.46 14.07 13.94
C MET A 215 14.34 13.09 13.17
N ALA A 216 14.97 13.56 12.09
CA ALA A 216 15.93 12.77 11.34
C ALA A 216 17.19 12.52 12.17
N VAL A 217 17.60 11.25 12.25
CA VAL A 217 18.82 10.81 12.94
C VAL A 217 19.82 10.33 11.89
N ASP A 218 21.04 10.82 11.97
CA ASP A 218 22.16 10.24 11.22
C ASP A 218 22.75 9.09 12.04
N PRO A 219 22.53 7.81 11.64
CA PRO A 219 23.00 6.67 12.41
C PRO A 219 24.52 6.58 12.49
N THR A 220 25.26 7.23 11.58
CA THR A 220 26.73 7.23 11.57
C THR A 220 27.34 8.16 12.62
N ILE A 221 26.54 9.10 13.13
CA ILE A 221 26.92 10.04 14.19
C ILE A 221 26.37 9.57 15.54
N GLY A 222 25.14 9.04 15.54
CA GLY A 222 24.43 8.65 16.75
C GLY A 222 24.02 9.87 17.60
N GLY A 223 23.76 9.64 18.89
CA GLY A 223 23.40 10.69 19.82
C GLY A 223 22.58 10.22 21.01
N SER A 224 22.23 11.15 21.89
CA SER A 224 21.29 10.94 23.00
C SER A 224 20.04 11.78 22.76
N PHE A 225 18.89 11.11 22.79
CA PHE A 225 17.60 11.65 22.41
C PHE A 225 16.63 11.50 23.59
N ASP A 226 16.16 12.64 24.11
CA ASP A 226 15.08 12.66 25.08
C ASP A 226 13.74 12.69 24.35
N MET A 227 12.91 11.69 24.61
CA MET A 227 11.63 11.46 23.94
C MET A 227 10.49 11.64 24.93
N ALA A 228 9.46 12.38 24.53
CA ALA A 228 8.18 12.43 25.23
C ALA A 228 7.13 11.59 24.47
N PRO A 229 6.06 11.12 25.13
CA PRO A 229 4.98 10.42 24.46
C PRO A 229 4.43 11.19 23.25
N ILE A 230 4.17 10.50 22.14
CA ILE A 230 3.60 11.13 20.92
C ILE A 230 2.25 11.79 21.20
N SER A 231 1.45 11.18 22.08
CA SER A 231 0.19 11.75 22.56
C SER A 231 0.37 12.96 23.50
N ASP A 232 1.58 13.25 24.01
CA ASP A 232 1.86 14.40 24.89
C ASP A 232 2.87 15.37 24.26
N GLY A 233 2.69 15.67 22.97
CA GLY A 233 3.52 16.63 22.23
C GLY A 233 4.93 16.13 21.87
N GLY A 234 5.21 14.84 22.04
CA GLY A 234 6.48 14.22 21.63
C GLY A 234 6.75 14.25 20.13
N SER A 235 7.93 13.77 19.74
CA SER A 235 8.28 13.55 18.33
C SER A 235 8.95 12.18 18.19
N SER A 236 8.74 11.53 17.06
CA SER A 236 9.43 10.29 16.71
C SER A 236 10.86 10.57 16.24
N LEU A 237 11.68 9.52 16.18
CA LEU A 237 12.95 9.52 15.48
C LEU A 237 12.79 8.79 14.15
N ALA A 238 13.43 9.28 13.10
CA ALA A 238 13.51 8.64 11.80
C ALA A 238 14.97 8.28 11.49
N ILE A 239 15.27 7.00 11.43
CA ILE A 239 16.62 6.47 11.22
C ILE A 239 16.64 5.73 9.86
N PRO A 240 17.22 6.33 8.80
CA PRO A 240 17.30 5.66 7.51
C PRO A 240 18.28 4.47 7.58
N ILE A 241 17.89 3.31 7.06
CA ILE A 241 18.72 2.10 7.06
C ILE A 241 19.07 1.60 5.66
N ALA A 242 18.23 1.89 4.67
CA ALA A 242 18.46 1.58 3.27
C ALA A 242 17.70 2.55 2.35
N PRO A 243 17.95 2.57 1.03
CA PRO A 243 17.14 3.36 0.10
C PRO A 243 15.66 2.99 0.18
N GLY A 244 14.84 3.93 0.65
CA GLY A 244 13.39 3.72 0.86
C GLY A 244 13.03 3.02 2.17
N GLU A 245 14.01 2.70 3.04
CA GLU A 245 13.76 2.00 4.31
C GLU A 245 14.14 2.86 5.52
N THR A 246 13.23 2.94 6.48
CA THR A 246 13.37 3.77 7.68
C THR A 246 12.94 2.99 8.92
N ILE A 247 13.72 3.12 10.00
CA ILE A 247 13.30 2.74 11.35
C ILE A 247 12.74 3.98 12.04
N TRP A 248 11.49 3.87 12.49
CA TRP A 248 10.86 4.87 13.31
C TRP A 248 10.87 4.46 14.76
N VAL A 249 11.20 5.40 15.64
CA VAL A 249 11.18 5.16 17.08
C VAL A 249 10.23 6.15 17.73
N THR A 250 9.23 5.66 18.45
CA THR A 250 8.18 6.49 19.06
C THR A 250 7.97 6.10 20.52
N MET A 251 7.94 7.09 21.41
CA MET A 251 7.50 6.87 22.80
C MET A 251 5.97 6.91 22.85
N ARG A 252 5.35 5.86 23.38
CA ARG A 252 3.91 5.73 23.62
C ARG A 252 3.64 5.68 25.11
N GLY A 253 2.76 6.55 25.61
CA GLY A 253 2.50 6.72 27.05
C GLY A 253 1.03 6.61 27.41
N ASP A 254 0.73 6.37 28.69
CA ASP A 254 -0.63 6.34 29.26
C ASP A 254 -1.23 7.77 29.36
N VAL A 255 -1.46 8.40 28.22
CA VAL A 255 -1.93 9.79 28.14
C VAL A 255 -2.75 10.03 26.88
N GLY A 256 -3.90 10.69 27.05
CA GLY A 256 -4.85 11.00 25.99
C GLY A 256 -5.33 9.78 25.22
N PHE A 257 -5.30 9.87 23.88
CA PHE A 257 -5.76 8.80 22.99
C PHE A 257 -4.93 7.51 23.05
N ASP A 258 -3.71 7.56 23.60
CA ASP A 258 -2.88 6.37 23.81
C ASP A 258 -3.13 5.66 25.17
N SER A 259 -4.03 6.18 26.01
CA SER A 259 -4.34 5.57 27.32
C SER A 259 -5.01 4.18 27.24
N ALA A 260 -5.51 3.79 26.07
CA ALA A 260 -6.15 2.49 25.84
C ALA A 260 -5.24 1.50 25.10
N LEU A 261 -3.96 1.83 24.87
CA LEU A 261 -2.98 0.92 24.26
C LEU A 261 -2.77 -0.34 25.11
N PRO A 262 -2.34 -1.46 24.49
CA PRO A 262 -2.07 -2.71 25.20
C PRO A 262 -0.86 -2.63 26.16
N GLY A 263 0.02 -1.64 25.96
CA GLY A 263 1.10 -1.26 26.88
C GLY A 263 1.70 0.09 26.54
N HIS A 264 2.76 0.47 27.23
CA HIS A 264 3.43 1.77 27.08
C HIS A 264 4.95 1.60 27.15
N GLY A 265 5.66 2.39 26.34
CA GLY A 265 7.10 2.28 26.17
C GLY A 265 7.53 2.79 24.80
N ILE A 266 8.67 2.32 24.31
CA ILE A 266 9.17 2.64 22.99
C ILE A 266 8.63 1.62 21.98
N ILE A 267 7.96 2.10 20.94
CA ILE A 267 7.59 1.31 19.77
C ILE A 267 8.60 1.58 18.65
N VAL A 268 9.01 0.51 17.98
CA VAL A 268 9.92 0.54 16.84
C VAL A 268 9.17 0.05 15.62
N GLU A 269 9.06 0.89 14.60
CA GLU A 269 8.43 0.57 13.32
C GLU A 269 9.51 0.45 12.24
N HIS A 270 9.41 -0.54 11.36
CA HIS A 270 10.24 -0.66 10.14
C HIS A 270 9.34 -0.43 8.94
N SER A 271 9.59 0.65 8.21
CA SER A 271 8.90 0.96 6.96
C SER A 271 9.79 0.78 5.73
N ASP A 272 9.21 0.39 4.60
CA ASP A 272 9.85 0.26 3.30
C ASP A 272 8.94 0.76 2.16
N ASP A 273 9.27 1.91 1.57
CA ASP A 273 8.52 2.53 0.48
C ASP A 273 8.58 1.74 -0.84
N ASN A 274 9.42 0.70 -0.93
CA ASN A 274 9.48 -0.20 -2.08
C ASN A 274 8.48 -1.37 -1.97
N ASN A 275 7.77 -1.48 -0.84
CA ASN A 275 6.83 -2.56 -0.55
C ASN A 275 5.38 -2.07 -0.61
N GLY A 276 4.46 -3.00 -0.85
CA GLY A 276 3.02 -2.73 -0.88
C GLY A 276 2.54 -1.99 -2.14
N ASN A 277 1.21 -1.81 -2.23
CA ASN A 277 0.57 -1.04 -3.30
C ASN A 277 -0.25 0.12 -2.73
N ALA A 278 0.38 1.30 -2.70
CA ALA A 278 -0.24 2.53 -2.19
C ALA A 278 -1.43 3.02 -3.02
N HIS A 279 -1.45 2.74 -4.34
CA HIS A 279 -2.53 3.20 -5.22
C HIS A 279 -3.87 2.54 -4.86
N ASP A 280 -3.83 1.24 -4.57
CA ASP A 280 -5.01 0.44 -4.24
C ASP A 280 -5.24 0.31 -2.72
N ASN A 281 -4.46 1.02 -1.90
CA ASN A 281 -4.50 0.91 -0.43
C ASN A 281 -4.24 -0.54 0.07
N LEU A 282 -3.42 -1.29 -0.65
CA LEU A 282 -3.02 -2.67 -0.35
C LEU A 282 -1.55 -2.70 0.05
N VAL A 283 -1.16 -1.87 1.03
CA VAL A 283 0.25 -1.69 1.42
C VAL A 283 0.73 -2.72 2.44
N ASN A 284 -0.20 -3.30 3.18
CA ASN A 284 0.06 -4.18 4.32
C ASN A 284 -0.74 -5.49 4.21
N THR A 285 -0.85 -6.07 3.01
CA THR A 285 -1.55 -7.35 2.80
C THR A 285 -0.72 -8.57 3.19
N ASP A 286 0.61 -8.48 3.11
CA ASP A 286 1.57 -9.54 3.43
C ASP A 286 2.65 -9.01 4.41
N PRO A 287 2.88 -9.63 5.58
CA PRO A 287 3.92 -9.21 6.52
C PRO A 287 5.35 -9.30 5.97
N ASP A 288 5.61 -10.18 4.99
CA ASP A 288 6.94 -10.32 4.36
C ASP A 288 7.19 -9.20 3.33
N ASN A 289 6.13 -8.57 2.83
CA ASN A 289 6.15 -7.46 1.87
C ASN A 289 5.34 -6.23 2.34
N ALA A 290 5.27 -6.02 3.66
CA ALA A 290 4.52 -4.90 4.23
C ALA A 290 5.25 -3.58 4.00
N TRP A 291 4.49 -2.50 3.78
CA TRP A 291 5.02 -1.14 3.79
C TRP A 291 5.52 -0.75 5.18
N VAL A 292 4.81 -1.16 6.24
CA VAL A 292 5.26 -0.91 7.62
C VAL A 292 4.88 -2.05 8.56
N LYS A 293 5.78 -2.37 9.50
CA LYS A 293 5.55 -3.34 10.58
C LYS A 293 6.18 -2.90 11.89
N ILE A 294 5.70 -3.44 13.01
CA ILE A 294 6.32 -3.25 14.32
C ILE A 294 7.39 -4.33 14.53
N ILE A 295 8.55 -3.90 15.04
CA ILE A 295 9.56 -4.79 15.60
C ILE A 295 9.22 -4.94 17.10
N GLU A 296 8.66 -6.08 17.48
CA GLU A 296 8.21 -6.33 18.84
C GLU A 296 9.39 -6.64 19.76
N ALA A 297 9.47 -5.96 20.91
CA ALA A 297 10.59 -6.10 21.85
C ALA A 297 10.76 -7.52 22.42
N ASP A 298 9.67 -8.30 22.51
CA ASP A 298 9.71 -9.68 22.99
C ASP A 298 10.12 -10.71 21.91
N GLY A 299 10.24 -10.28 20.64
CA GLY A 299 10.75 -11.06 19.51
C GLY A 299 9.88 -12.25 19.12
N ASP A 300 8.58 -12.22 19.44
CA ASP A 300 7.71 -13.38 19.24
C ASP A 300 6.83 -13.32 17.98
N ASP A 301 6.94 -12.22 17.23
CA ASP A 301 6.23 -11.91 15.99
C ASP A 301 4.70 -12.10 16.13
N GLY A 302 4.13 -11.69 17.27
CA GLY A 302 2.74 -11.81 17.65
C GLY A 302 1.79 -11.22 16.60
N LEU A 303 2.05 -9.97 16.21
CA LEU A 303 1.30 -9.25 15.17
C LEU A 303 1.45 -9.92 13.78
N GLN A 304 2.68 -10.23 13.37
CA GLN A 304 2.97 -10.81 12.05
C GLN A 304 2.42 -12.24 11.91
N ARG A 305 2.35 -13.00 13.01
CA ARG A 305 1.77 -14.36 13.03
C ARG A 305 0.28 -14.36 13.33
N GLY A 306 -0.35 -13.18 13.49
CA GLY A 306 -1.75 -13.00 13.83
C GLY A 306 -2.16 -13.70 15.13
N ARG A 307 -1.25 -13.78 16.11
CA ARG A 307 -1.50 -14.43 17.41
C ARG A 307 -2.26 -13.54 18.37
N ASP A 308 -2.06 -12.24 18.28
CA ASP A 308 -2.74 -11.20 19.04
C ASP A 308 -2.69 -9.87 18.26
N THR A 309 -3.47 -8.89 18.73
CA THR A 309 -3.55 -7.54 18.15
C THR A 309 -2.55 -6.58 18.80
N GLY A 310 -1.55 -7.08 19.52
CA GLY A 310 -0.60 -6.29 20.30
C GLY A 310 -0.74 -6.54 21.79
N ARG A 311 0.39 -6.42 22.50
CA ARG A 311 0.51 -6.67 23.95
C ARG A 311 1.57 -5.76 24.57
N ALA A 312 1.55 -5.64 25.89
CA ALA A 312 2.57 -4.85 26.59
C ALA A 312 4.03 -5.29 26.35
N GLY A 313 4.25 -6.53 25.93
CA GLY A 313 5.58 -7.08 25.62
C GLY A 313 6.20 -6.53 24.33
N ASP A 314 5.41 -5.91 23.45
CA ASP A 314 5.89 -5.40 22.15
C ASP A 314 6.73 -4.12 22.34
N ALA A 315 6.48 -3.38 23.42
CA ALA A 315 7.12 -2.10 23.68
C ALA A 315 8.44 -2.27 24.44
N PHE A 316 9.51 -1.67 23.89
CA PHE A 316 10.82 -1.62 24.53
C PHE A 316 10.76 -0.75 25.80
N SER A 317 11.44 -1.21 26.84
CA SER A 317 11.49 -0.63 28.19
C SER A 317 12.92 -0.24 28.57
N ALA A 318 13.08 0.41 29.72
CA ALA A 318 14.41 0.79 30.21
C ALA A 318 15.33 -0.43 30.40
N GLY A 319 16.48 -0.40 29.73
CA GLY A 319 17.47 -1.46 29.70
C GLY A 319 17.43 -2.33 28.44
N ASP A 320 16.42 -2.18 27.59
CA ASP A 320 16.36 -2.90 26.33
C ASP A 320 17.21 -2.23 25.25
N GLU A 321 17.69 -3.03 24.30
CA GLU A 321 18.56 -2.62 23.20
C GLU A 321 18.05 -3.20 21.88
N PHE A 322 18.20 -2.44 20.79
CA PHE A 322 17.87 -2.85 19.43
C PHE A 322 18.84 -2.22 18.42
N GLY A 323 18.99 -2.85 17.26
CA GLY A 323 19.92 -2.40 16.21
C GLY A 323 20.84 -3.53 15.75
N SER A 324 22.15 -3.38 15.89
CA SER A 324 23.13 -4.44 15.58
C SER A 324 23.26 -5.49 16.70
N ASP A 325 22.80 -5.18 17.91
CA ASP A 325 22.74 -6.10 19.06
C ASP A 325 21.39 -5.95 19.79
N GLY A 326 21.10 -6.85 20.72
CA GLY A 326 19.79 -6.93 21.37
C GLY A 326 18.72 -7.45 20.40
N MET A 327 17.67 -6.67 20.16
CA MET A 327 16.73 -6.94 19.07
C MET A 327 17.37 -6.52 17.74
N MET A 328 17.92 -7.50 17.02
CA MET A 328 18.63 -7.26 15.78
C MET A 328 17.69 -6.75 14.67
N ILE A 329 18.09 -5.67 14.00
CA ILE A 329 17.35 -5.05 12.91
C ILE A 329 18.13 -5.24 11.61
N ARG A 330 17.50 -5.90 10.64
CA ARG A 330 18.01 -5.99 9.27
C ARG A 330 17.07 -5.24 8.33
N ASP A 331 17.65 -4.63 7.31
CA ASP A 331 16.86 -4.09 6.19
C ASP A 331 16.34 -5.23 5.29
N ASN A 332 15.45 -4.92 4.35
CA ASN A 332 14.91 -5.86 3.37
C ASN A 332 15.93 -6.26 2.28
N ARG A 333 17.21 -5.94 2.50
CA ARG A 333 18.38 -6.39 1.73
C ARG A 333 19.28 -7.27 2.59
N GLY A 334 18.81 -7.70 3.77
CA GLY A 334 19.51 -8.62 4.66
C GLY A 334 20.67 -8.01 5.44
N ARG A 335 20.92 -6.70 5.32
CA ARG A 335 22.04 -6.03 5.98
C ARG A 335 21.66 -5.72 7.42
N LEU A 336 22.49 -6.14 8.37
CA LEU A 336 22.39 -5.70 9.75
C LEU A 336 22.71 -4.20 9.80
N VAL A 337 21.93 -3.43 10.55
CA VAL A 337 22.27 -2.02 10.81
C VAL A 337 23.61 -1.92 11.54
N SER A 338 24.33 -0.81 11.38
CA SER A 338 25.67 -0.60 11.98
C SER A 338 25.62 0.33 13.19
N TRP A 339 24.62 0.17 14.05
CA TRP A 339 24.42 0.99 15.24
C TRP A 339 23.63 0.22 16.29
N ILE A 340 23.82 0.57 17.56
CA ILE A 340 23.04 0.06 18.69
C ILE A 340 22.24 1.22 19.29
N ALA A 341 20.96 1.01 19.53
CA ALA A 341 20.10 1.92 20.27
C ALA A 341 19.75 1.31 21.64
N SER A 342 20.08 2.00 22.72
CA SER A 342 19.82 1.56 24.10
C SER A 342 18.84 2.49 24.81
N VAL A 343 17.79 1.93 25.41
CA VAL A 343 16.84 2.69 26.23
C VAL A 343 17.41 2.87 27.64
N THR A 344 18.19 3.94 27.83
CA THR A 344 18.97 4.16 29.06
C THR A 344 18.13 4.56 30.29
N SER A 345 17.01 5.24 30.08
CA SER A 345 16.07 5.59 31.15
C SER A 345 14.66 5.75 30.60
N MET A 346 13.66 5.43 31.42
CA MET A 346 12.26 5.58 31.07
C MET A 346 11.42 5.94 32.32
N SER A 347 10.47 6.82 32.11
CA SER A 347 9.39 7.18 33.03
C SER A 347 8.05 7.15 32.27
N GLN A 348 6.94 7.45 32.95
CA GLN A 348 5.63 7.52 32.30
C GLN A 348 5.55 8.58 31.18
N ASN A 349 6.34 9.65 31.28
CA ASN A 349 6.24 10.81 30.39
C ASN A 349 7.54 11.11 29.63
N SER A 350 8.56 10.27 29.78
CA SER A 350 9.84 10.49 29.11
C SER A 350 10.65 9.21 28.96
N ALA A 351 11.43 9.11 27.89
CA ALA A 351 12.49 8.12 27.73
C ALA A 351 13.75 8.79 27.19
N THR A 352 14.92 8.22 27.50
CA THR A 352 16.20 8.64 26.91
C THR A 352 16.75 7.47 26.10
N LEU A 353 16.77 7.64 24.78
CA LEU A 353 17.39 6.70 23.85
C LEU A 353 18.81 7.17 23.52
N VAL A 354 19.78 6.28 23.56
CA VAL A 354 21.15 6.55 23.12
C VAL A 354 21.44 5.66 21.92
N ILE A 355 21.84 6.27 20.80
CA ILE A 355 22.22 5.58 19.56
C ILE A 355 23.73 5.72 19.39
N GLU A 356 24.44 4.61 19.25
CA GLU A 356 25.89 4.54 19.09
C GLU A 356 26.25 3.82 17.77
N PRO A 357 27.04 4.44 16.87
CA PRO A 357 27.49 3.81 15.64
C PRO A 357 28.56 2.73 15.90
N GLU A 358 28.51 1.65 15.12
CA GLU A 358 29.51 0.58 15.14
C GLU A 358 30.70 0.88 14.23
N GLY A 359 31.56 1.80 14.67
CA GLY A 359 32.83 2.09 14.01
C GLY A 359 32.69 2.77 12.65
N GLU A 360 33.83 3.02 12.02
CA GLU A 360 33.90 3.66 10.70
C GLU A 360 34.14 2.60 9.62
N SER A 361 33.49 2.78 8.47
CA SER A 361 33.74 2.03 7.24
C SER A 361 34.01 3.02 6.11
N SER A 362 35.03 2.74 5.31
CA SER A 362 35.33 3.50 4.09
C SER A 362 34.49 3.06 2.89
N VAL A 363 33.68 2.00 3.04
CA VAL A 363 32.77 1.47 2.03
C VAL A 363 31.31 1.46 2.50
N ASP A 364 30.41 1.77 1.57
CA ASP A 364 28.98 1.51 1.70
C ASP A 364 28.62 0.29 0.84
N VAL A 365 28.00 -0.72 1.45
CA VAL A 365 27.66 -2.00 0.83
C VAL A 365 26.15 -2.09 0.68
N LEU A 366 25.66 -2.15 -0.55
CA LEU A 366 24.25 -2.33 -0.87
C LEU A 366 24.03 -3.67 -1.58
N THR A 367 23.44 -4.61 -0.87
CA THR A 367 23.05 -5.93 -1.38
C THR A 367 21.76 -5.86 -2.21
N PRO A 368 21.46 -6.88 -3.04
CA PRO A 368 20.13 -7.07 -3.60
C PRO A 368 19.07 -7.20 -2.51
N ARG A 369 17.80 -7.01 -2.86
CA ARG A 369 16.69 -7.28 -1.93
C ARG A 369 16.64 -8.77 -1.60
N SER A 370 16.21 -9.07 -0.37
CA SER A 370 15.99 -10.42 0.14
C SER A 370 14.53 -10.81 -0.06
N PRO A 371 14.23 -12.07 -0.41
CA PRO A 371 15.18 -13.09 -0.84
C PRO A 371 15.67 -12.87 -2.29
N ILE A 372 16.82 -13.47 -2.64
CA ILE A 372 17.37 -13.44 -4.00
C ILE A 372 16.78 -14.58 -4.84
N TYR A 373 16.14 -14.25 -5.97
CA TYR A 373 15.68 -15.25 -6.95
C TYR A 373 16.66 -15.34 -8.12
N LEU A 374 17.35 -16.47 -8.21
CA LEU A 374 18.34 -16.77 -9.25
C LEU A 374 17.78 -17.70 -10.32
N ILE A 375 17.93 -17.35 -11.59
CA ILE A 375 17.76 -18.29 -12.70
C ILE A 375 19.07 -18.97 -13.07
N SER A 376 19.01 -20.05 -13.87
CA SER A 376 20.19 -20.81 -14.24
C SER A 376 21.21 -19.97 -15.04
N GLY A 377 22.44 -19.91 -14.54
CA GLY A 377 23.54 -19.13 -15.11
C GLY A 377 23.66 -17.70 -14.57
N GLU A 378 22.73 -17.27 -13.72
CA GLU A 378 22.71 -15.93 -13.12
C GLU A 378 23.66 -15.85 -11.90
N SER A 379 24.12 -14.63 -11.62
CA SER A 379 24.85 -14.31 -10.39
C SER A 379 24.29 -13.01 -9.80
N ALA A 380 24.26 -12.95 -8.47
CA ALA A 380 23.84 -11.78 -7.71
C ALA A 380 25.06 -10.97 -7.27
N TYR A 381 24.91 -9.65 -7.29
CA TYR A 381 25.99 -8.70 -7.01
C TYR A 381 25.59 -7.73 -5.90
N ALA A 382 26.50 -7.48 -4.97
CA ALA A 382 26.43 -6.32 -4.09
C ALA A 382 27.08 -5.10 -4.78
N THR A 383 26.47 -3.94 -4.61
CA THR A 383 27.05 -2.65 -5.02
C THR A 383 27.87 -2.10 -3.87
N VAL A 384 29.18 -1.94 -4.06
CA VAL A 384 30.11 -1.43 -3.05
C VAL A 384 30.63 -0.07 -3.48
N THR A 385 30.31 0.98 -2.71
CA THR A 385 30.78 2.35 -2.98
C THR A 385 31.89 2.72 -2.00
N ALA A 386 33.12 2.80 -2.51
CA ALA A 386 34.30 3.09 -1.71
C ALA A 386 34.67 4.58 -1.74
N SER A 387 34.80 5.18 -0.56
CA SER A 387 35.30 6.55 -0.37
C SER A 387 36.83 6.63 -0.41
N GLN A 388 37.52 5.52 -0.11
CA GLN A 388 38.97 5.36 -0.15
C GLN A 388 39.34 4.01 -0.78
N PRO A 389 40.52 3.87 -1.40
CA PRO A 389 40.99 2.56 -1.85
C PRO A 389 41.23 1.65 -0.65
N CYS A 390 40.75 0.41 -0.71
CA CYS A 390 40.94 -0.57 0.35
C CYS A 390 41.03 -2.00 -0.21
N ASN A 391 41.49 -2.92 0.64
CA ASN A 391 41.41 -4.34 0.39
C ASN A 391 40.06 -4.84 0.95
N LEU A 392 39.09 -5.07 0.07
CA LEU A 392 37.73 -5.51 0.44
C LEU A 392 37.75 -6.97 0.85
N GLU A 393 37.32 -7.25 2.06
CA GLU A 393 37.15 -8.60 2.61
C GLU A 393 35.71 -9.08 2.38
N LEU A 394 35.58 -10.25 1.77
CA LEU A 394 34.34 -10.98 1.53
C LEU A 394 34.41 -12.30 2.31
N SER A 395 33.80 -12.34 3.49
CA SER A 395 33.74 -13.54 4.31
C SER A 395 32.30 -14.07 4.31
N LEU A 396 31.90 -14.64 3.18
CA LEU A 396 30.54 -15.12 2.93
C LEU A 396 30.47 -16.64 2.99
N SER A 397 29.40 -17.17 3.57
CA SER A 397 29.14 -18.61 3.72
C SER A 397 27.72 -18.94 3.29
N LEU A 398 27.56 -20.17 2.80
CA LEU A 398 26.25 -20.73 2.46
C LEU A 398 25.83 -21.72 3.53
N SER A 399 24.55 -21.71 3.93
CA SER A 399 24.01 -22.63 4.94
C SER A 399 24.18 -24.11 4.59
N GLN A 400 24.44 -24.42 3.32
CA GLN A 400 24.61 -25.78 2.80
C GLN A 400 26.05 -26.26 2.77
N SER A 401 27.00 -25.34 2.76
CA SER A 401 28.42 -25.67 2.85
C SER A 401 28.79 -25.75 4.32
N GLY A 402 28.99 -26.96 4.84
CA GLY A 402 29.50 -27.18 6.20
C GLY A 402 30.97 -26.79 6.40
N ASP A 403 31.59 -26.17 5.40
CA ASP A 403 32.99 -25.77 5.41
C ASP A 403 33.15 -24.31 5.82
N GLN A 404 34.16 -24.03 6.63
CA GLN A 404 34.60 -22.67 6.91
C GLN A 404 35.17 -22.07 5.63
N VAL A 405 34.44 -21.13 5.02
CA VAL A 405 34.90 -20.41 3.83
C VAL A 405 36.01 -19.45 4.25
N ALA A 406 37.16 -19.54 3.58
CA ALA A 406 38.24 -18.58 3.79
C ALA A 406 37.83 -17.22 3.20
N PRO A 407 38.11 -16.09 3.87
CA PRO A 407 37.80 -14.77 3.34
C PRO A 407 38.49 -14.54 1.99
N GLU A 408 37.71 -14.06 1.02
CA GLU A 408 38.23 -13.56 -0.25
C GLU A 408 38.57 -12.08 -0.11
N TYR A 409 39.65 -11.66 -0.76
CA TYR A 409 40.17 -10.29 -0.70
C TYR A 409 40.27 -9.71 -2.11
N VAL A 410 39.69 -8.53 -2.29
CA VAL A 410 39.64 -7.82 -3.58
C VAL A 410 40.13 -6.38 -3.39
N ASP A 411 41.20 -6.00 -4.10
CA ASP A 411 41.65 -4.61 -4.13
C ASP A 411 40.64 -3.73 -4.89
N ILE A 412 40.02 -2.77 -4.21
CA ILE A 412 39.09 -1.82 -4.80
C ILE A 412 39.61 -0.38 -4.73
N SER A 413 39.36 0.39 -5.79
CA SER A 413 39.67 1.83 -5.82
C SER A 413 38.49 2.68 -5.34
N VAL A 414 38.69 3.98 -5.15
CA VAL A 414 37.56 4.91 -4.95
C VAL A 414 36.54 4.78 -6.09
N GLY A 415 35.25 4.77 -5.76
CA GLY A 415 34.14 4.63 -6.71
C GLY A 415 33.23 3.45 -6.41
N THR A 416 32.32 3.17 -7.32
CA THR A 416 31.32 2.10 -7.21
C THR A 416 31.79 0.84 -7.94
N HIS A 417 31.70 -0.30 -7.27
CA HIS A 417 32.07 -1.63 -7.77
C HIS A 417 30.91 -2.60 -7.62
N TYR A 418 30.80 -3.55 -8.54
CA TYR A 418 29.83 -4.64 -8.46
C TYR A 418 30.58 -5.91 -8.08
N VAL A 419 30.30 -6.42 -6.89
CA VAL A 419 31.01 -7.56 -6.31
C VAL A 419 30.07 -8.74 -6.30
N GLU A 420 30.47 -9.85 -6.93
CA GLU A 420 29.66 -11.06 -6.96
C GLU A 420 29.58 -11.66 -5.55
N ILE A 421 28.36 -11.88 -5.05
CA ILE A 421 28.12 -12.43 -3.71
C ILE A 421 27.50 -13.83 -3.74
N LEU A 422 26.89 -14.19 -4.87
CA LEU A 422 26.27 -15.50 -5.07
C LEU A 422 26.19 -15.80 -6.56
N SER A 423 26.48 -17.04 -6.95
CA SER A 423 26.31 -17.52 -8.33
C SER A 423 25.48 -18.79 -8.35
N SER A 424 24.55 -18.89 -9.31
CA SER A 424 23.77 -20.10 -9.51
C SER A 424 24.68 -21.31 -9.86
N ALA A 425 25.90 -21.06 -10.34
CA ALA A 425 26.84 -22.10 -10.76
C ALA A 425 27.54 -22.79 -9.57
N VAL A 426 27.59 -22.15 -8.39
CA VAL A 426 28.26 -22.67 -7.20
C VAL A 426 27.29 -23.31 -6.20
N VAL A 427 26.00 -23.06 -6.34
CA VAL A 427 24.96 -23.65 -5.49
C VAL A 427 24.44 -24.96 -6.08
N SER A 428 24.20 -25.95 -5.22
CA SER A 428 23.75 -27.29 -5.63
C SER A 428 22.31 -27.63 -5.26
N SER A 429 21.59 -26.69 -4.65
CA SER A 429 20.20 -26.85 -4.20
C SER A 429 19.28 -25.79 -4.79
N ASP A 430 17.98 -25.98 -4.59
CA ASP A 430 16.97 -25.03 -5.03
C ASP A 430 16.73 -23.86 -4.06
N SER A 431 17.23 -23.92 -2.81
CA SER A 431 17.12 -22.81 -1.86
C SER A 431 18.20 -22.83 -0.79
N GLY A 432 18.52 -21.70 -0.20
CA GLY A 432 19.46 -21.63 0.91
C GLY A 432 19.58 -20.23 1.49
N ARG A 433 20.60 -20.05 2.34
CA ARG A 433 20.91 -18.78 2.96
C ARG A 433 22.37 -18.42 2.74
N LEU A 434 22.61 -17.19 2.33
CA LEU A 434 23.91 -16.55 2.23
C LEU A 434 24.08 -15.65 3.45
N PHE A 435 25.15 -15.83 4.21
CA PHE A 435 25.41 -15.01 5.38
C PHE A 435 26.90 -14.75 5.56
N GLY A 436 27.25 -13.66 6.23
CA GLY A 436 28.65 -13.32 6.50
C GLY A 436 28.86 -11.82 6.54
N VAL A 437 30.09 -11.40 6.29
CA VAL A 437 30.47 -9.98 6.37
C VAL A 437 31.15 -9.50 5.10
N VAL A 438 30.90 -8.24 4.75
CA VAL A 438 31.52 -7.53 3.62
C VAL A 438 32.04 -6.18 4.13
N GLY A 439 33.32 -5.89 3.89
CA GLY A 439 33.89 -4.59 4.26
C GLY A 439 35.41 -4.56 4.15
N CYS A 440 36.01 -3.38 4.30
CA CYS A 440 37.46 -3.25 4.18
C CYS A 440 38.21 -3.95 5.33
N GLU A 441 39.39 -4.50 5.03
CA GLU A 441 40.26 -5.12 6.02
C GLU A 441 40.61 -4.13 7.16
N GLY A 442 40.35 -4.54 8.41
CA GLY A 442 40.63 -3.73 9.60
C GLY A 442 39.61 -2.63 9.93
N GLU A 443 38.53 -2.51 9.16
CA GLU A 443 37.43 -1.57 9.38
C GLU A 443 36.16 -2.28 9.86
N ALA A 444 35.13 -1.50 10.22
CA ALA A 444 33.79 -2.05 10.45
C ALA A 444 33.25 -2.67 9.16
N LYS A 445 32.53 -3.79 9.28
CA LYS A 445 32.02 -4.54 8.14
C LYS A 445 30.50 -4.65 8.22
N THR A 446 29.85 -4.65 7.06
CA THR A 446 28.42 -4.91 6.96
C THR A 446 28.18 -6.41 7.09
N GLU A 447 27.45 -6.81 8.12
CA GLU A 447 26.93 -8.18 8.22
C GLU A 447 25.70 -8.32 7.32
N ILE A 448 25.66 -9.38 6.52
CA ILE A 448 24.57 -9.67 5.60
C ILE A 448 24.00 -11.06 5.89
N GLU A 449 22.68 -11.20 5.73
CA GLU A 449 21.95 -12.45 5.80
C GLU A 449 20.81 -12.41 4.78
N LEU A 450 20.95 -13.18 3.70
CA LEU A 450 20.08 -13.17 2.54
C LEU A 450 19.59 -14.59 2.28
N ASP A 451 18.27 -14.78 2.28
CA ASP A 451 17.69 -16.00 1.74
C ASP A 451 17.77 -15.97 0.21
N TRP A 452 17.90 -17.13 -0.41
CA TRP A 452 17.94 -17.24 -1.86
C TRP A 452 17.25 -18.50 -2.37
N PHE A 453 16.71 -18.39 -3.57
CA PHE A 453 15.97 -19.44 -4.26
C PHE A 453 16.45 -19.55 -5.70
N HIS A 454 16.71 -20.77 -6.16
CA HIS A 454 16.96 -21.06 -7.56
C HIS A 454 15.62 -21.38 -8.24
N VAL A 455 15.23 -20.52 -9.18
CA VAL A 455 13.91 -20.56 -9.83
C VAL A 455 14.04 -20.83 -11.33
N GLY A 456 12.99 -21.39 -11.93
CA GLY A 456 13.01 -21.73 -13.36
C GLY A 456 13.06 -20.53 -14.31
N HIS A 457 12.26 -19.49 -14.02
CA HIS A 457 12.16 -18.25 -14.79
C HIS A 457 11.66 -17.10 -13.90
N ARG A 458 11.74 -15.84 -14.34
CA ARG A 458 11.01 -14.69 -13.81
C ARG A 458 10.01 -14.17 -14.85
N LEU A 459 8.92 -13.57 -14.41
CA LEU A 459 7.99 -12.88 -15.31
C LEU A 459 8.31 -11.38 -15.30
N SER A 460 7.99 -10.68 -16.39
CA SER A 460 8.05 -9.22 -16.44
C SER A 460 6.85 -8.58 -15.73
N GLU A 461 7.07 -7.44 -15.08
CA GLU A 461 6.03 -6.59 -14.47
C GLU A 461 5.34 -5.64 -15.47
N ALA A 462 5.54 -5.83 -16.78
CA ALA A 462 4.89 -5.02 -17.80
C ALA A 462 3.37 -5.26 -17.83
N GLU A 463 2.59 -4.19 -18.00
CA GLU A 463 1.12 -4.25 -18.05
C GLU A 463 0.64 -5.25 -19.12
N LEU A 464 -0.25 -6.15 -18.71
CA LEU A 464 -0.95 -7.10 -19.56
C LEU A 464 -2.28 -6.48 -19.98
N HIS A 465 -2.51 -6.37 -21.28
CA HIS A 465 -3.74 -5.81 -21.85
C HIS A 465 -4.49 -6.87 -22.65
N ALA A 466 -5.80 -6.92 -22.48
CA ALA A 466 -6.70 -7.71 -23.31
C ALA A 466 -8.00 -6.96 -23.60
N VAL A 467 -8.53 -7.17 -24.81
CA VAL A 467 -9.88 -6.73 -25.18
C VAL A 467 -10.86 -7.88 -24.94
N VAL A 468 -11.95 -7.61 -24.24
CA VAL A 468 -12.91 -8.61 -23.76
C VAL A 468 -14.32 -8.27 -24.21
N ALA A 469 -15.16 -9.29 -24.43
CA ALA A 469 -16.56 -9.05 -24.75
C ALA A 469 -17.27 -8.39 -23.57
N TRP A 470 -18.02 -7.32 -23.84
CA TRP A 470 -18.73 -6.56 -22.79
C TRP A 470 -20.07 -7.20 -22.40
N ASP A 471 -20.66 -8.01 -23.29
CA ASP A 471 -22.03 -8.54 -23.16
C ASP A 471 -22.11 -10.06 -22.99
N SER A 472 -20.97 -10.76 -23.03
CA SER A 472 -20.95 -12.22 -23.01
C SER A 472 -19.68 -12.76 -22.36
N GLN A 473 -19.81 -13.94 -21.74
CA GLN A 473 -18.67 -14.65 -21.18
C GLN A 473 -17.63 -14.92 -22.26
N SER A 474 -16.37 -14.65 -21.93
CA SER A 474 -15.23 -14.83 -22.82
C SER A 474 -14.03 -15.37 -22.06
N SER A 475 -12.98 -15.76 -22.77
CA SER A 475 -11.71 -16.19 -22.18
C SER A 475 -10.58 -15.59 -23.00
N VAL A 476 -9.60 -15.01 -22.33
CA VAL A 476 -8.44 -14.35 -22.95
C VAL A 476 -7.15 -15.00 -22.49
N LEU A 477 -6.17 -15.01 -23.40
CA LEU A 477 -4.84 -15.55 -23.14
C LEU A 477 -3.86 -14.40 -23.02
N LEU A 478 -3.35 -14.15 -21.82
CA LEU A 478 -2.36 -13.14 -21.54
C LEU A 478 -0.95 -13.72 -21.70
N HIS A 479 -0.06 -12.99 -22.36
CA HIS A 479 1.28 -13.45 -22.68
C HIS A 479 2.33 -12.60 -21.95
N PRO A 480 2.70 -12.95 -20.70
CA PRO A 480 3.78 -12.28 -20.01
C PRO A 480 5.13 -12.57 -20.69
N GLN A 481 6.10 -11.67 -20.46
CA GLN A 481 7.48 -11.91 -20.90
C GLN A 481 8.22 -12.73 -19.85
N TYR A 482 8.92 -13.77 -20.31
CA TYR A 482 9.66 -14.70 -19.47
C TYR A 482 11.16 -14.40 -19.54
N GLU A 483 11.84 -14.52 -18.40
CA GLU A 483 13.29 -14.50 -18.29
C GLU A 483 13.77 -15.81 -17.64
N GLY A 484 14.48 -16.66 -18.38
CA GLY A 484 14.85 -18.01 -17.94
C GLY A 484 14.08 -19.10 -18.68
N GLU A 485 14.52 -20.35 -18.53
CA GLU A 485 14.10 -21.47 -19.38
C GLU A 485 13.37 -22.59 -18.61
N GLY A 486 13.35 -22.52 -17.27
CA GLY A 486 12.77 -23.54 -16.41
C GLY A 486 11.28 -23.32 -16.17
N GLU A 487 10.56 -24.41 -15.92
CA GLU A 487 9.14 -24.38 -15.53
C GLU A 487 8.99 -23.90 -14.07
N ARG A 488 7.88 -23.20 -13.77
CA ARG A 488 7.49 -22.83 -12.39
C ARG A 488 6.00 -23.00 -12.19
N THR A 489 5.61 -23.27 -10.95
CA THR A 489 4.20 -23.28 -10.52
C THR A 489 3.92 -22.05 -9.67
N TYR A 490 2.82 -21.38 -9.98
CA TYR A 490 2.31 -20.23 -9.27
C TYR A 490 0.91 -20.53 -8.74
N SER A 491 0.60 -19.99 -7.57
CA SER A 491 -0.76 -19.64 -7.19
C SER A 491 -1.10 -18.31 -7.85
N VAL A 492 -2.29 -18.17 -8.43
CA VAL A 492 -2.65 -16.96 -9.20
C VAL A 492 -4.01 -16.43 -8.76
N ALA A 493 -4.09 -15.12 -8.62
CA ALA A 493 -5.32 -14.38 -8.33
C ALA A 493 -5.42 -13.15 -9.24
N VAL A 494 -6.66 -12.69 -9.44
CA VAL A 494 -6.93 -11.39 -10.04
C VAL A 494 -7.41 -10.48 -8.90
N GLU A 495 -6.79 -9.32 -8.76
CA GLU A 495 -7.14 -8.32 -7.76
C GLU A 495 -7.51 -6.98 -8.42
N GLY A 496 -8.10 -6.07 -7.63
CA GLY A 496 -8.61 -4.78 -8.10
C GLY A 496 -9.96 -4.88 -8.80
N ALA A 497 -10.38 -3.84 -9.51
CA ALA A 497 -11.69 -3.81 -10.18
C ALA A 497 -11.88 -4.95 -11.19
N ALA A 498 -10.80 -5.42 -11.81
CA ALA A 498 -10.83 -6.57 -12.73
C ALA A 498 -11.33 -7.87 -12.06
N SER A 499 -11.14 -8.07 -10.75
CA SER A 499 -11.59 -9.28 -10.07
C SER A 499 -13.11 -9.43 -10.04
N ARG A 500 -13.86 -8.33 -10.21
CA ARG A 500 -15.33 -8.33 -10.27
C ARG A 500 -15.88 -9.00 -11.53
N ILE A 501 -15.08 -9.05 -12.60
CA ILE A 501 -15.50 -9.55 -13.92
C ILE A 501 -14.60 -10.67 -14.45
N ALA A 502 -13.50 -10.99 -13.77
CA ALA A 502 -12.49 -11.89 -14.28
C ALA A 502 -11.99 -12.84 -13.20
N THR A 503 -11.82 -14.09 -13.60
CA THR A 503 -11.29 -15.16 -12.76
C THR A 503 -10.17 -15.90 -13.48
N THR A 504 -9.34 -16.58 -12.71
CA THR A 504 -8.20 -17.35 -13.22
C THR A 504 -8.13 -18.68 -12.47
N ALA A 505 -7.36 -19.62 -13.00
CA ALA A 505 -7.02 -20.83 -12.27
C ALA A 505 -6.23 -20.46 -11.01
N THR A 506 -6.63 -20.97 -9.85
CA THR A 506 -5.97 -20.67 -8.57
C THR A 506 -4.53 -21.18 -8.50
N SER A 507 -4.16 -22.13 -9.37
CA SER A 507 -2.78 -22.56 -9.56
C SER A 507 -2.50 -22.88 -11.03
N VAL A 508 -1.36 -22.42 -11.52
CA VAL A 508 -0.89 -22.63 -12.89
C VAL A 508 0.58 -23.04 -12.90
N THR A 509 0.93 -23.99 -13.74
CA THR A 509 2.32 -24.34 -14.05
C THR A 509 2.66 -23.76 -15.42
N LEU A 510 3.66 -22.88 -15.46
CA LEU A 510 4.06 -22.13 -16.65
C LEU A 510 5.46 -22.56 -17.10
N SER A 511 5.58 -22.90 -18.37
CA SER A 511 6.84 -22.93 -19.09
C SER A 511 7.03 -21.63 -19.89
N PRO A 512 8.28 -21.24 -20.21
CA PRO A 512 8.55 -20.03 -20.98
C PRO A 512 7.74 -19.95 -22.29
N GLY A 513 6.95 -18.88 -22.42
CA GLY A 513 6.08 -18.62 -23.57
C GLY A 513 4.64 -19.12 -23.43
N ASP A 514 4.32 -19.85 -22.36
CA ASP A 514 2.93 -20.23 -22.07
C ASP A 514 2.08 -18.98 -21.77
N PRO A 515 0.79 -18.96 -22.17
CA PRO A 515 -0.12 -17.91 -21.75
C PRO A 515 -0.72 -18.20 -20.37
N ILE A 516 -1.19 -17.15 -19.71
CA ILE A 516 -2.09 -17.23 -18.56
C ILE A 516 -3.51 -16.99 -19.06
N ALA A 517 -4.39 -17.98 -18.86
CA ALA A 517 -5.79 -17.89 -19.25
C ALA A 517 -6.61 -17.16 -18.19
N ILE A 518 -7.39 -16.17 -18.61
CA ILE A 518 -8.34 -15.43 -17.76
C ILE A 518 -9.74 -15.65 -18.32
N ASP A 519 -10.65 -16.12 -17.48
CA ASP A 519 -12.05 -16.27 -17.82
C ASP A 519 -12.80 -15.02 -17.37
N VAL A 520 -13.50 -14.38 -18.31
CA VAL A 520 -14.18 -13.11 -18.12
C VAL A 520 -15.69 -13.33 -18.16
N ASP A 521 -16.36 -12.98 -17.06
CA ASP A 521 -17.81 -12.89 -16.98
C ASP A 521 -18.19 -11.43 -16.71
N PRO A 522 -18.68 -10.69 -17.73
CA PRO A 522 -19.05 -9.30 -17.53
C PRO A 522 -20.11 -9.07 -16.46
N ALA A 523 -20.94 -10.07 -16.14
CA ALA A 523 -22.02 -9.99 -15.14
C ALA A 523 -22.98 -8.78 -15.27
N GLY A 524 -22.99 -8.10 -16.43
CA GLY A 524 -23.72 -6.85 -16.65
C GLY A 524 -23.03 -5.59 -16.11
N LEU A 525 -21.78 -5.70 -15.67
CA LEU A 525 -20.93 -4.61 -15.14
C LEU A 525 -20.14 -3.87 -16.22
N LEU A 526 -20.03 -4.42 -17.44
CA LEU A 526 -19.29 -3.80 -18.54
C LEU A 526 -20.19 -3.08 -19.55
N GLU A 527 -19.74 -1.90 -19.98
CA GLU A 527 -20.26 -1.19 -21.16
C GLU A 527 -19.20 -1.12 -22.27
N PRO A 528 -19.59 -0.92 -23.55
CA PRO A 528 -18.63 -0.83 -24.65
C PRO A 528 -17.56 0.26 -24.43
N GLY A 529 -16.28 -0.13 -24.47
CA GLY A 529 -15.13 0.76 -24.23
C GLY A 529 -14.82 1.02 -22.76
N MET A 530 -15.55 0.43 -21.82
CA MET A 530 -15.23 0.47 -20.39
C MET A 530 -13.91 -0.25 -20.10
N ILE A 531 -13.21 0.20 -19.06
CA ILE A 531 -11.91 -0.35 -18.66
C ILE A 531 -12.03 -0.89 -17.24
N ALA A 532 -11.64 -2.15 -17.05
CA ALA A 532 -11.44 -2.73 -15.73
C ALA A 532 -9.94 -2.90 -15.48
N ARG A 533 -9.42 -2.14 -14.51
CA ARG A 533 -8.02 -2.22 -14.06
C ARG A 533 -7.91 -3.17 -12.88
N GLY A 534 -6.80 -3.88 -12.82
CA GLY A 534 -6.49 -4.74 -11.69
C GLY A 534 -5.04 -5.20 -11.73
N ASN A 535 -4.75 -6.22 -10.94
CA ASN A 535 -3.44 -6.86 -10.92
C ASN A 535 -3.62 -8.37 -11.07
N LEU A 536 -2.76 -8.99 -11.86
CA LEU A 536 -2.54 -10.42 -11.81
C LEU A 536 -1.48 -10.69 -10.75
N VAL A 537 -1.89 -11.28 -9.64
CA VAL A 537 -1.02 -11.61 -8.51
C VAL A 537 -0.56 -13.05 -8.68
N LEU A 538 0.74 -13.26 -8.78
CA LEU A 538 1.37 -14.56 -8.88
C LEU A 538 2.21 -14.80 -7.63
N SER A 539 1.78 -15.76 -6.82
CA SER A 539 2.53 -16.21 -5.65
C SER A 539 3.20 -17.54 -5.94
N GLY A 540 4.52 -17.60 -5.88
CA GLY A 540 5.25 -18.85 -6.11
C GLY A 540 5.46 -19.66 -4.83
N ILE A 541 6.10 -20.82 -4.97
CA ILE A 541 6.18 -21.82 -3.88
C ILE A 541 7.08 -21.40 -2.70
N HIS A 542 7.89 -20.36 -2.88
CA HIS A 542 8.81 -19.86 -1.86
C HIS A 542 8.34 -18.53 -1.26
N GLY A 543 7.07 -18.16 -1.46
CA GLY A 543 6.48 -16.94 -0.93
C GLY A 543 6.76 -15.70 -1.78
N GLU A 544 7.43 -15.84 -2.92
CA GLU A 544 7.53 -14.74 -3.89
C GLU A 544 6.15 -14.30 -4.33
N GLU A 545 5.82 -13.04 -4.12
CA GLU A 545 4.66 -12.43 -4.75
C GLU A 545 5.12 -11.49 -5.87
N GLN A 546 4.52 -11.66 -7.04
CA GLN A 546 4.70 -10.78 -8.18
C GLN A 546 3.35 -10.24 -8.62
N ARG A 547 3.25 -8.93 -8.78
CA ARG A 547 2.05 -8.23 -9.25
C ARG A 547 2.30 -7.71 -10.65
N ILE A 548 1.50 -8.15 -11.61
CA ILE A 548 1.57 -7.66 -13.00
C ILE A 548 0.29 -6.85 -13.27
N PRO A 549 0.39 -5.56 -13.62
CA PRO A 549 -0.78 -4.75 -13.93
C PRO A 549 -1.63 -5.39 -15.04
N LEU A 550 -2.94 -5.44 -14.84
CA LEU A 550 -3.91 -6.04 -15.74
C LEU A 550 -4.91 -4.99 -16.21
N LEU A 551 -5.04 -4.85 -17.53
CA LEU A 551 -6.00 -3.95 -18.18
C LEU A 551 -6.96 -4.77 -19.05
N LEU A 552 -8.21 -4.89 -18.63
CA LEU A 552 -9.28 -5.48 -19.44
C LEU A 552 -10.12 -4.36 -20.05
N GLU A 553 -10.12 -4.27 -21.37
CA GLU A 553 -10.90 -3.28 -22.12
C GLU A 553 -12.12 -3.96 -22.77
N ALA A 554 -13.31 -3.47 -22.45
CA ALA A 554 -14.54 -3.92 -23.07
C ALA A 554 -14.56 -3.54 -24.57
N GLU A 555 -14.89 -4.50 -25.44
CA GLU A 555 -15.02 -4.29 -26.89
C GLU A 555 -15.87 -3.06 -27.23
N SER A 556 -15.45 -2.31 -28.24
CA SER A 556 -16.14 -1.10 -28.68
C SER A 556 -16.20 -1.01 -30.22
N PRO A 557 -16.93 -0.06 -30.81
CA PRO A 557 -16.88 0.14 -32.27
C PRO A 557 -15.46 0.43 -32.82
N PHE A 558 -14.53 0.84 -31.95
CA PHE A 558 -13.16 1.20 -32.29
C PHE A 558 -12.11 0.17 -31.81
N THR A 559 -12.50 -0.80 -30.97
CA THR A 559 -11.61 -1.81 -30.37
C THR A 559 -12.23 -3.20 -30.42
N GLY A 560 -11.45 -4.24 -30.76
CA GLY A 560 -11.93 -5.62 -30.98
C GLY A 560 -11.98 -6.04 -32.45
N ASP A 561 -12.68 -7.14 -32.77
CA ASP A 561 -12.66 -7.81 -34.09
C ASP A 561 -13.62 -7.21 -35.15
N GLY A 562 -14.26 -6.08 -34.85
CA GLY A 562 -15.23 -5.42 -35.74
C GLY A 562 -14.61 -4.76 -36.98
N TRP A 563 -15.38 -4.65 -38.08
CA TRP A 563 -14.90 -4.01 -39.32
C TRP A 563 -14.52 -2.53 -39.17
N PHE A 564 -15.16 -1.82 -38.23
CA PHE A 564 -14.80 -0.43 -37.89
C PHE A 564 -13.50 -0.36 -37.08
N ALA A 565 -13.31 -1.26 -36.11
CA ALA A 565 -12.06 -1.41 -35.37
C ALA A 565 -10.89 -1.78 -36.31
N TRP A 566 -11.11 -2.73 -37.23
CA TRP A 566 -10.15 -3.06 -38.29
C TRP A 566 -9.79 -1.85 -39.14
N LEU A 567 -10.74 -0.96 -39.46
CA LEU A 567 -10.51 0.25 -40.24
C LEU A 567 -9.83 1.37 -39.44
N ALA A 568 -10.01 1.37 -38.11
CA ALA A 568 -9.43 2.32 -37.17
C ALA A 568 -7.93 2.06 -36.94
N GLU A 569 -7.45 0.83 -37.16
CA GLU A 569 -6.01 0.54 -37.20
C GLU A 569 -5.32 1.38 -38.30
N PRO A 570 -4.29 2.20 -37.96
CA PRO A 570 -3.68 3.13 -38.91
C PRO A 570 -3.18 2.48 -40.20
N SER A 571 -2.63 1.27 -40.12
CA SER A 571 -2.14 0.47 -41.25
C SER A 571 -3.25 0.13 -42.25
N ASN A 572 -4.39 -0.34 -41.75
CA ASN A 572 -5.54 -0.77 -42.53
C ASN A 572 -6.29 0.45 -43.10
N GLY A 573 -6.43 1.52 -42.32
CA GLY A 573 -6.97 2.79 -42.77
C GLY A 573 -6.17 3.37 -43.95
N LEU A 574 -4.83 3.38 -43.86
CA LEU A 574 -3.95 3.77 -44.96
C LEU A 574 -4.11 2.88 -46.19
N PHE A 575 -4.25 1.56 -46.01
CA PHE A 575 -4.48 0.61 -47.10
C PHE A 575 -5.79 0.89 -47.85
N VAL A 576 -6.89 1.11 -47.12
CA VAL A 576 -8.20 1.44 -47.71
C VAL A 576 -8.15 2.77 -48.45
N ILE A 577 -7.50 3.80 -47.89
CA ILE A 577 -7.30 5.09 -48.56
C ILE A 577 -6.51 4.91 -49.87
N CYS A 578 -5.44 4.12 -49.85
CA CYS A 578 -4.65 3.84 -51.06
C CYS A 578 -5.48 3.11 -52.12
N LEU A 579 -6.32 2.17 -51.72
CA LEU A 579 -7.19 1.42 -52.62
C LEU A 579 -8.28 2.32 -53.23
N LEU A 580 -8.89 3.19 -52.44
CA LEU A 580 -9.87 4.18 -52.90
C LEU A 580 -9.23 5.21 -53.85
N LEU A 581 -8.00 5.65 -53.57
CA LEU A 581 -7.22 6.50 -54.48
C LEU A 581 -6.92 5.78 -55.81
N ALA A 582 -6.52 4.51 -55.78
CA ALA A 582 -6.30 3.71 -56.97
C ALA A 582 -7.58 3.55 -57.82
N VAL A 583 -8.72 3.27 -57.18
CA VAL A 583 -10.03 3.18 -57.85
C VAL A 583 -10.46 4.54 -58.42
N SER A 584 -10.23 5.64 -57.69
CA SER A 584 -10.51 7.00 -58.16
C SER A 584 -9.72 7.34 -59.42
N VAL A 585 -8.43 6.99 -59.45
CA VAL A 585 -7.58 7.17 -60.65
C VAL A 585 -8.06 6.31 -61.83
N LEU A 586 -8.46 5.05 -61.58
CA LEU A 586 -8.94 4.14 -62.61
C LEU A 586 -10.32 4.54 -63.19
N THR A 587 -11.20 5.13 -62.37
CA THR A 587 -12.57 5.49 -62.75
C THR A 587 -12.71 6.94 -63.22
N GLY A 588 -11.84 7.85 -62.76
CA GLY A 588 -11.84 9.27 -63.12
C GLY A 588 -11.36 9.58 -64.55
N GLY A 589 -10.89 8.59 -65.31
CA GLY A 589 -10.35 8.76 -66.67
C GLY A 589 -11.34 8.72 -67.83
N ARG A 590 -12.67 8.67 -67.60
CA ARG A 590 -13.67 8.58 -68.69
C ARG A 590 -14.75 9.66 -68.63
N GLY A 591 -14.34 10.92 -68.55
CA GLY A 591 -15.17 12.07 -68.93
C GLY A 591 -14.73 12.65 -70.27
N ARG A 592 -15.39 12.24 -71.37
CA ARG A 592 -15.19 12.82 -72.72
C ARG A 592 -15.50 14.32 -72.68
N ALA A 593 -14.49 15.16 -72.95
CA ALA A 593 -14.71 16.53 -73.39
C ALA A 593 -15.35 16.50 -74.78
N GLN A 594 -16.65 16.81 -74.87
CA GLN A 594 -17.32 17.10 -76.14
C GLN A 594 -17.23 18.62 -76.32
N ALA A 595 -16.38 19.06 -77.26
CA ALA A 595 -16.33 20.45 -77.69
C ALA A 595 -17.61 20.79 -78.49
N PRO A 596 -18.19 21.98 -78.33
CA PRO A 596 -19.31 22.42 -79.16
C PRO A 596 -18.78 22.95 -80.50
N ASP A 597 -19.24 22.36 -81.62
CA ASP A 597 -19.16 22.97 -82.95
C ASP A 597 -20.58 23.45 -83.35
N GLN A 598 -20.63 24.75 -83.66
CA GLN A 598 -21.59 25.57 -84.44
C GLN A 598 -23.09 25.24 -84.47
#